data_AF-A0A948B110-F1
#
_entry.id   AF-A0A948B110-F1
#
_cell.length_a   1.000
_cell.length_b   1.000
_cell.length_c   1.000
_cell.angle_alpha   90.00
_cell.angle_beta   90.00
_cell.angle_gamma   90.00
#
_symmetry.space_group_name_H-M   'P 1'
#
loop_
_entity.id
_entity.type
_entity.pdbx_description
1 polymer ?
#
loop_
_entity_poly.entity_id
_entity_poly.type
_entity_poly.pdbx_seq_one_letter_code
_entity_poly.pdbx_strand_id
1 'polypeptide(L)'
;MRTLAGLLTVLLATAAWPAEGQPEDNAAFFYWKAVGLMQPPRTLAQLEAVRFIEEELPLLSPRIFEARPAVLGWLLSEQAIRDALQDALPCAECDFGVRHDEGPFLDLSHVPRLTALCRRVCAMAQALEYAGRPEETARAYVGLLRMIRWLDTDRTLASGLAAADMMQTVLWSMESFLGGGPPAEGLVPLADFFRETDGPLLHPADDLRAEAERLGRWLLREGPAAAAQMRRRIGEGPLASALAKVEAALAEEDRSVFDGWVAEYRSRMKELADAFDQPFAQGALILKKRDAERAALLESPDTAPNPLLVLLVPVAVEIHQRLLLANAQWDMAALLCVAAERQARTGSWPDVPKTLAKRLGRAFPMDPFSGERMHYRVIKGRPVLGVRIPRAMAESKRWIYTLDVAERARRDTERTREAIRSARAIEFRELFEPAAP
;
A
#
# COMPACT_ATOMS: atom_id res chain seq x y z
N MET A 1 54.33 -37.23 -11.43
CA MET A 1 55.08 -36.58 -10.33
C MET A 1 54.09 -35.65 -9.61
N ARG A 2 53.55 -36.07 -8.45
CA ARG A 2 53.92 -35.59 -7.09
C ARG A 2 53.76 -34.06 -6.96
N THR A 3 52.63 -33.54 -6.47
CA THR A 3 52.23 -33.20 -5.06
C THR A 3 52.71 -31.83 -4.55
N LEU A 4 51.77 -30.99 -4.09
CA LEU A 4 51.80 -29.98 -2.98
C LEU A 4 50.65 -28.96 -3.26
N ALA A 5 49.49 -28.97 -2.58
CA ALA A 5 49.19 -28.54 -1.20
C ALA A 5 49.52 -27.07 -0.89
N GLY A 6 48.50 -26.25 -0.59
CA GLY A 6 48.62 -25.04 0.25
C GLY A 6 47.96 -23.75 -0.26
N LEU A 7 47.13 -23.13 0.60
CA LEU A 7 46.48 -21.80 0.56
C LEU A 7 45.30 -21.63 -0.41
N LEU A 8 44.03 -21.41 -0.03
CA LEU A 8 43.41 -20.83 1.18
C LEU A 8 43.91 -19.42 1.51
N THR A 9 43.35 -18.40 0.84
CA THR A 9 42.95 -17.14 1.48
C THR A 9 41.86 -16.49 0.64
N VAL A 10 40.64 -16.57 1.18
CA VAL A 10 39.47 -15.78 0.80
C VAL A 10 39.81 -14.31 1.00
N LEU A 11 39.78 -13.51 -0.06
CA LEU A 11 39.80 -12.05 0.03
C LEU A 11 38.42 -11.58 0.53
N LEU A 12 38.25 -11.71 1.85
CA LEU A 12 37.36 -10.87 2.65
C LEU A 12 37.96 -9.46 2.60
N ALA A 13 37.52 -8.64 1.66
CA ALA A 13 37.68 -7.20 1.75
C ALA A 13 36.68 -6.70 2.80
N THR A 14 37.13 -6.69 4.04
CA THR A 14 36.55 -5.95 5.15
C THR A 14 36.61 -4.46 4.83
N ALA A 15 35.53 -3.94 4.23
CA ALA A 15 35.21 -2.53 4.38
C ALA A 15 34.94 -2.31 5.87
N ALA A 16 35.86 -1.62 6.53
CA ALA A 16 35.77 -1.23 7.92
C ALA A 16 34.51 -0.38 8.10
N TRP A 17 33.43 -1.01 8.58
CA TRP A 17 32.38 -0.30 9.30
C TRP A 17 33.01 0.29 10.56
N PRO A 18 32.78 1.57 10.87
CA PRO A 18 33.20 2.11 12.14
C PRO A 18 32.53 1.31 13.26
N ALA A 19 33.36 0.88 14.22
CA ALA A 19 32.92 0.19 15.42
C ALA A 19 32.18 1.16 16.36
N GLU A 20 31.25 0.59 17.12
CA GLU A 20 30.59 1.15 18.32
C GLU A 20 29.59 2.30 18.13
N GLY A 21 28.53 1.97 17.39
CA GLY A 21 27.15 2.28 17.78
C GLY A 21 26.31 1.07 17.37
N GLN A 22 25.44 0.54 18.23
CA GLN A 22 24.38 -0.35 17.73
C GLN A 22 23.69 0.39 16.57
N PRO A 23 23.23 -0.25 15.48
CA PRO A 23 22.27 0.39 14.60
C PRO A 23 20.97 0.49 15.40
N GLU A 24 20.91 1.45 16.33
CA GLU A 24 19.74 1.71 17.15
C GLU A 24 18.66 2.25 16.20
N ASP A 25 17.57 1.48 16.09
CA ASP A 25 16.20 1.95 15.84
C ASP A 25 15.74 2.40 14.44
N ASN A 26 16.31 1.91 13.33
CA ASN A 26 15.66 2.07 12.01
C ASN A 26 14.85 0.84 11.58
N ALA A 27 13.51 0.96 11.57
CA ALA A 27 12.58 -0.09 11.16
C ALA A 27 12.80 -0.56 9.70
N ALA A 28 13.30 0.30 8.82
CA ALA A 28 13.53 -0.02 7.41
C ALA A 28 14.51 -1.20 7.24
N PHE A 29 15.53 -1.31 8.10
CA PHE A 29 16.45 -2.45 8.08
C PHE A 29 15.69 -3.78 8.22
N PHE A 30 14.72 -3.83 9.14
CA PHE A 30 13.94 -5.02 9.41
C PHE A 30 12.92 -5.32 8.31
N TYR A 31 12.31 -4.30 7.70
CA TYR A 31 11.49 -4.51 6.50
C TYR A 31 12.32 -5.02 5.32
N TRP A 32 13.54 -4.49 5.13
CA TRP A 32 14.46 -4.99 4.11
C TRP A 32 14.93 -6.41 4.38
N LYS A 33 15.21 -6.75 5.63
CA LYS A 33 15.47 -8.13 6.07
C LYS A 33 14.29 -9.04 5.73
N ALA A 34 13.07 -8.63 6.03
CA ALA A 34 11.86 -9.39 5.69
C ALA A 34 11.71 -9.60 4.17
N VAL A 35 11.93 -8.56 3.36
CA VAL A 35 11.95 -8.66 1.89
C VAL A 35 13.04 -9.63 1.41
N GLY A 36 14.26 -9.54 1.96
CA GLY A 36 15.37 -10.42 1.59
C GLY A 36 15.15 -11.89 1.98
N LEU A 37 14.29 -12.14 2.98
CA LEU A 37 13.90 -13.47 3.42
C LEU A 37 12.75 -14.07 2.59
N MET A 38 12.04 -13.26 1.79
CA MET A 38 11.02 -13.77 0.86
C MET A 38 11.67 -14.67 -0.18
N GLN A 39 11.38 -15.97 -0.11
CA GLN A 39 11.98 -16.93 -1.02
C GLN A 39 11.37 -16.78 -2.42
N PRO A 40 12.18 -16.54 -3.47
CA PRO A 40 11.68 -16.59 -4.82
C PRO A 40 11.24 -18.03 -5.16
N PRO A 41 10.17 -18.23 -5.94
CA PRO A 41 9.75 -19.56 -6.35
C PRO A 41 10.85 -20.19 -7.22
N ARG A 42 11.30 -21.38 -6.84
CA ARG A 42 12.34 -22.16 -7.55
C ARG A 42 11.77 -23.34 -8.33
N THR A 43 10.51 -23.69 -8.08
CA THR A 43 9.82 -24.80 -8.75
C THR A 43 8.48 -24.32 -9.31
N LEU A 44 7.93 -25.03 -10.30
CA LEU A 44 6.58 -24.76 -10.83
C LEU A 44 5.52 -24.80 -9.71
N ALA A 45 5.60 -25.79 -8.83
CA ALA A 45 4.69 -25.90 -7.68
C ALA A 45 4.80 -24.69 -6.73
N GLN A 46 6.01 -24.14 -6.52
CA GLN A 46 6.17 -22.91 -5.73
C GLN A 46 5.62 -21.70 -6.46
N LEU A 47 5.78 -21.61 -7.79
CA LEU A 47 5.21 -20.52 -8.59
C LEU A 47 3.67 -20.55 -8.55
N GLU A 48 3.07 -21.73 -8.66
CA GLU A 48 1.62 -21.92 -8.50
C GLU A 48 1.16 -21.54 -7.10
N ALA A 49 1.93 -21.89 -6.07
CA ALA A 49 1.65 -21.46 -4.70
C ALA A 49 1.71 -19.94 -4.54
N VAL A 50 2.69 -19.26 -5.14
CA VAL A 50 2.75 -17.78 -5.16
C VAL A 50 1.51 -17.20 -5.84
N ARG A 51 1.15 -17.70 -7.02
CA ARG A 51 -0.03 -17.22 -7.75
C ARG A 51 -1.31 -17.41 -6.95
N PHE A 52 -1.49 -18.58 -6.35
CA PHE A 52 -2.62 -18.83 -5.46
C PHE A 52 -2.65 -17.85 -4.28
N ILE A 53 -1.50 -17.59 -3.64
CA ILE A 53 -1.36 -16.64 -2.53
C ILE A 53 -1.72 -15.21 -2.94
N GLU A 54 -1.30 -14.78 -4.14
CA GLU A 54 -1.47 -13.41 -4.61
C GLU A 54 -2.84 -13.14 -5.23
N GLU A 55 -3.40 -14.12 -5.95
CA GLU A 55 -4.61 -13.94 -6.78
C GLU A 55 -5.88 -14.49 -6.09
N GLU A 56 -5.81 -15.67 -5.46
CA GLU A 56 -6.99 -16.39 -5.00
C GLU A 56 -7.20 -16.28 -3.49
N LEU A 57 -6.16 -16.54 -2.70
CA LEU A 57 -6.20 -16.62 -1.24
C LEU A 57 -6.84 -15.40 -0.55
N PRO A 58 -6.62 -14.13 -1.00
CA PRO A 58 -7.27 -12.97 -0.39
C PRO A 58 -8.80 -13.04 -0.44
N LEU A 59 -9.37 -13.77 -1.41
CA LEU A 59 -10.81 -13.89 -1.62
C LEU A 59 -11.45 -15.08 -0.90
N LEU A 60 -10.65 -15.87 -0.16
CA LEU A 60 -11.04 -17.11 0.49
C LEU A 60 -10.89 -17.01 2.01
N SER A 61 -11.67 -17.83 2.72
CA SER A 61 -11.47 -18.02 4.15
C SER A 61 -10.24 -18.91 4.43
N PRO A 62 -9.60 -18.80 5.61
CA PRO A 62 -8.45 -19.62 6.00
C PRO A 62 -8.70 -21.13 5.91
N ARG A 63 -9.96 -21.59 5.91
CA ARG A 63 -10.28 -23.02 5.75
C ARG A 63 -9.84 -23.60 4.39
N ILE A 64 -9.50 -22.78 3.41
CA ILE A 64 -8.94 -23.26 2.14
C ILE A 64 -7.67 -24.09 2.34
N PHE A 65 -6.93 -23.88 3.43
CA PHE A 65 -5.74 -24.66 3.75
C PHE A 65 -6.04 -26.14 4.02
N GLU A 66 -7.29 -26.52 4.32
CA GLU A 66 -7.73 -27.93 4.33
C GLU A 66 -7.46 -28.64 2.99
N ALA A 67 -7.58 -27.91 1.88
CA ALA A 67 -7.35 -28.41 0.53
C ALA A 67 -5.97 -28.02 -0.04
N ARG A 68 -5.20 -27.19 0.68
CA ARG A 68 -3.88 -26.70 0.25
C ARG A 68 -2.83 -26.80 1.39
N PRO A 69 -2.60 -27.99 1.98
CA PRO A 69 -1.72 -28.16 3.13
C PRO A 69 -0.25 -27.81 2.83
N ALA A 70 0.22 -28.00 1.59
CA ALA A 70 1.56 -27.61 1.17
C ALA A 70 1.78 -26.08 1.22
N VAL A 71 0.76 -25.30 0.83
CA VAL A 71 0.80 -23.83 0.89
C VAL A 71 0.81 -23.37 2.35
N LEU A 72 0.00 -24.00 3.22
CA LEU A 72 0.01 -23.75 4.65
C LEU A 72 1.39 -24.01 5.26
N GLY A 73 1.97 -25.18 5.01
CA GLY A 73 3.29 -25.55 5.53
C GLY A 73 4.38 -24.59 5.08
N TRP A 74 4.31 -24.12 3.83
CA TRP A 74 5.24 -23.13 3.30
C TRP A 74 5.11 -21.78 4.01
N LEU A 75 3.90 -21.22 4.11
CA LEU A 75 3.65 -19.94 4.79
C LEU A 75 4.06 -19.97 6.27
N LEU A 76 3.81 -21.10 6.96
CA LEU A 76 4.20 -21.27 8.36
C LEU A 76 5.71 -21.48 8.55
N SER A 77 6.42 -21.98 7.52
CA SER A 77 7.89 -22.13 7.56
C SER A 77 8.63 -20.79 7.47
N GLU A 78 7.96 -19.73 7.02
CA GLU A 78 8.53 -18.38 6.87
C GLU A 78 8.58 -17.58 8.19
N GLN A 79 8.89 -18.25 9.31
CA GLN A 79 8.99 -17.64 10.64
C GLN A 79 9.95 -16.44 10.67
N ALA A 80 11.07 -16.52 9.94
CA ALA A 80 12.07 -15.45 9.91
C ALA A 80 11.54 -14.11 9.35
N ILE A 81 10.57 -14.14 8.42
CA ILE A 81 9.91 -12.92 7.93
C ILE A 81 9.13 -12.25 9.06
N ARG A 82 8.42 -13.05 9.87
CA ARG A 82 7.65 -12.54 10.99
C ARG A 82 8.53 -12.01 12.10
N ASP A 83 9.62 -12.71 12.40
CA ASP A 83 10.58 -12.25 13.40
C ASP A 83 11.15 -10.89 13.00
N ALA A 84 11.50 -10.71 11.73
CA ALA A 84 11.91 -9.40 11.21
C ALA A 84 10.82 -8.33 11.36
N LEU A 85 9.55 -8.64 11.07
CA LEU A 85 8.46 -7.69 11.30
C LEU A 85 8.24 -7.34 12.77
N GLN A 86 8.47 -8.30 13.67
CA GLN A 86 8.39 -8.07 15.12
C GLN A 86 9.55 -7.20 15.61
N ASP A 87 10.76 -7.42 15.09
CA ASP A 87 11.93 -6.59 15.36
C ASP A 87 11.73 -5.13 14.89
N ALA A 88 10.91 -4.90 13.85
CA ALA A 88 10.56 -3.56 13.37
C ALA A 88 9.60 -2.79 14.29
N LEU A 89 8.84 -3.48 15.14
CA LEU A 89 7.81 -2.85 15.98
C LEU A 89 8.36 -1.90 17.05
N PRO A 90 9.41 -2.22 17.81
CA PRO A 90 9.92 -1.30 18.82
C PRO A 90 10.65 -0.07 18.24
N CYS A 91 11.01 -0.08 16.95
CA CYS A 91 11.76 1.00 16.33
C CYS A 91 10.99 2.33 16.35
N ALA A 92 11.69 3.39 16.77
CA ALA A 92 11.16 4.75 16.85
C ALA A 92 11.16 5.45 15.48
N GLU A 93 12.05 5.07 14.58
CA GLU A 93 12.22 5.70 13.27
C GLU A 93 12.15 4.66 12.14
N CYS A 94 11.83 5.14 10.94
CA CYS A 94 11.92 4.35 9.73
C CYS A 94 12.35 5.26 8.58
N ASP A 95 13.55 5.03 8.07
CA ASP A 95 14.04 5.66 6.85
C ASP A 95 14.37 4.57 5.85
N PHE A 96 13.55 4.46 4.79
CA PHE A 96 13.78 3.49 3.71
C PHE A 96 15.01 3.81 2.86
N GLY A 97 15.74 4.88 3.19
CA GLY A 97 16.93 5.30 2.49
C GLY A 97 16.54 5.95 1.17
N VAL A 98 15.54 6.84 1.19
CA VAL A 98 15.10 7.59 0.02
C VAL A 98 16.26 8.48 -0.44
N ARG A 99 17.09 7.94 -1.34
CA ARG A 99 18.29 8.61 -1.83
C ARG A 99 17.94 9.66 -2.86
N HIS A 100 18.65 10.79 -2.77
CA HIS A 100 18.56 11.93 -3.69
C HIS A 100 19.58 11.86 -4.83
N ASP A 101 20.16 10.69 -5.07
CA ASP A 101 21.36 10.60 -5.90
C ASP A 101 20.98 10.77 -7.39
N GLU A 102 21.60 11.76 -8.03
CA GLU A 102 21.52 12.09 -9.48
C GLU A 102 20.21 12.69 -10.02
N GLY A 103 19.37 13.33 -9.20
CA GLY A 103 18.23 14.10 -9.73
C GLY A 103 17.09 14.38 -8.75
N PRO A 104 15.91 14.79 -9.23
CA PRO A 104 14.74 15.04 -8.40
C PRO A 104 13.89 13.78 -8.22
N PHE A 105 14.27 12.67 -8.86
CA PHE A 105 13.61 11.40 -8.70
C PHE A 105 14.19 10.72 -7.48
N LEU A 106 13.30 10.31 -6.60
CA LEU A 106 13.65 9.58 -5.40
C LEU A 106 13.82 8.10 -5.76
N ASP A 107 14.82 7.43 -5.18
CA ASP A 107 14.88 5.97 -5.28
C ASP A 107 13.72 5.38 -4.46
N LEU A 108 12.69 4.91 -5.18
CA LEU A 108 11.51 4.26 -4.63
C LEU A 108 11.52 2.74 -4.90
N SER A 109 12.70 2.14 -5.05
CA SER A 109 12.84 0.70 -5.31
C SER A 109 12.31 -0.18 -4.16
N HIS A 110 12.14 0.37 -2.96
CA HIS A 110 11.47 -0.29 -1.84
C HIS A 110 9.98 -0.49 -2.09
N VAL A 111 9.29 0.46 -2.73
CA VAL A 111 7.82 0.49 -2.82
C VAL A 111 7.23 -0.80 -3.41
N PRO A 112 7.66 -1.29 -4.59
CA PRO A 112 7.13 -2.55 -5.14
C PRO A 112 7.44 -3.77 -4.25
N ARG A 113 8.61 -3.77 -3.58
CA ARG A 113 9.05 -4.88 -2.73
C ARG A 113 8.26 -4.95 -1.42
N LEU A 114 7.98 -3.80 -0.81
CA LEU A 114 7.12 -3.71 0.38
C LEU A 114 5.66 -4.04 0.04
N THR A 115 5.21 -3.73 -1.19
CA THR A 115 3.89 -4.15 -1.67
C THR A 115 3.78 -5.67 -1.76
N ALA A 116 4.81 -6.33 -2.31
CA ALA A 116 4.89 -7.80 -2.35
C ALA A 116 4.95 -8.39 -0.93
N LEU A 117 5.76 -7.81 -0.04
CA LEU A 117 5.82 -8.20 1.37
C LEU A 117 4.45 -8.08 2.05
N CYS A 118 3.72 -6.98 1.83
CA CYS A 118 2.38 -6.78 2.38
C CYS A 118 1.42 -7.91 2.02
N ARG A 119 1.38 -8.29 0.72
CA ARG A 119 0.52 -9.39 0.25
C ARG A 119 0.94 -10.72 0.88
N ARG A 120 2.25 -10.99 0.91
CA ARG A 120 2.82 -12.20 1.49
C ARG A 120 2.45 -12.35 2.96
N VAL A 121 2.60 -11.28 3.74
CA VAL A 121 2.33 -11.27 5.18
C VAL A 121 0.83 -11.37 5.45
N CYS A 122 -0.04 -10.78 4.63
CA CYS A 122 -1.49 -11.02 4.73
C CYS A 122 -1.85 -12.50 4.54
N ALA A 123 -1.18 -13.20 3.62
CA ALA A 123 -1.35 -14.64 3.44
C ALA A 123 -0.81 -15.45 4.64
N MET A 124 0.35 -15.07 5.17
CA MET A 124 0.88 -15.65 6.40
C MET A 124 -0.06 -15.44 7.60
N ALA A 125 -0.69 -14.26 7.70
CA ALA A 125 -1.65 -13.95 8.75
C ALA A 125 -2.87 -14.88 8.72
N GLN A 126 -3.40 -15.19 7.53
CA GLN A 126 -4.45 -16.20 7.36
C GLN A 126 -3.97 -17.62 7.71
N ALA A 127 -2.73 -17.98 7.36
CA ALA A 127 -2.14 -19.27 7.72
C ALA A 127 -2.01 -19.42 9.26
N LEU A 128 -1.60 -18.35 9.95
CA LEU A 128 -1.53 -18.30 11.41
C LEU A 128 -2.92 -18.38 12.05
N GLU A 129 -3.92 -17.73 11.47
CA GLU A 129 -5.31 -17.81 11.91
C GLU A 129 -5.81 -19.26 11.84
N TYR A 130 -5.61 -19.92 10.71
CA TYR A 130 -5.96 -21.33 10.52
C TYR A 130 -5.24 -22.24 11.51
N ALA A 131 -3.97 -21.93 11.83
CA ALA A 131 -3.17 -22.67 12.81
C ALA A 131 -3.54 -22.37 14.27
N GLY A 132 -4.54 -21.51 14.54
CA GLY A 132 -4.96 -21.17 15.90
C GLY A 132 -3.98 -20.26 16.64
N ARG A 133 -3.26 -19.38 15.92
CA ARG A 133 -2.25 -18.46 16.47
C ARG A 133 -2.70 -16.98 16.36
N PRO A 134 -3.83 -16.58 16.98
CA PRO A 134 -4.48 -15.29 16.73
C PRO A 134 -3.67 -14.07 17.19
N GLU A 135 -2.89 -14.18 18.26
CA GLU A 135 -2.01 -13.08 18.70
C GLU A 135 -0.92 -12.79 17.65
N GLU A 136 -0.38 -13.84 17.04
CA GLU A 136 0.64 -13.70 16.01
C GLU A 136 0.07 -13.16 14.70
N THR A 137 -1.16 -13.56 14.35
CA THR A 137 -1.94 -12.94 13.27
C THR A 137 -2.10 -11.44 13.50
N ALA A 138 -2.51 -11.02 14.69
CA ALA A 138 -2.66 -9.61 15.02
C ALA A 138 -1.34 -8.84 14.97
N ARG A 139 -0.24 -9.40 15.51
CA ARG A 139 1.09 -8.78 15.43
C ARG A 139 1.58 -8.63 13.99
N ALA A 140 1.29 -9.59 13.11
CA ALA A 140 1.60 -9.48 11.68
C ALA A 140 0.89 -8.27 11.05
N TYR A 141 -0.42 -8.09 11.34
CA TYR A 141 -1.15 -6.91 10.88
C TYR A 141 -0.62 -5.60 11.47
N VAL A 142 -0.26 -5.57 12.76
CA VAL A 142 0.37 -4.39 13.37
C VAL A 142 1.68 -4.03 12.66
N GLY A 143 2.52 -5.02 12.31
CA GLY A 143 3.75 -4.80 11.54
C GLY A 143 3.48 -4.17 10.17
N LEU A 144 2.43 -4.61 9.48
CA LEU A 144 2.00 -4.04 8.19
C LEU A 144 1.40 -2.63 8.34
N LEU A 145 0.55 -2.39 9.34
CA LEU A 145 -0.02 -1.07 9.58
C LEU A 145 1.05 -0.05 9.95
N ARG A 146 2.07 -0.47 10.70
CA ARG A 146 3.24 0.36 11.00
C ARG A 146 4.07 0.64 9.74
N MET A 147 4.27 -0.35 8.87
CA MET A 147 4.94 -0.18 7.58
C MET A 147 4.20 0.83 6.69
N ILE A 148 2.87 0.74 6.63
CA ILE A 148 2.01 1.67 5.88
C ILE A 148 2.20 3.11 6.40
N ARG A 149 2.28 3.31 7.73
CA ARG A 149 2.58 4.63 8.30
C ARG A 149 3.98 5.12 7.96
N TRP A 150 4.97 4.24 7.93
CA TRP A 150 6.32 4.62 7.55
C TRP A 150 6.48 4.94 6.07
N LEU A 151 5.62 4.43 5.19
CA LEU A 151 5.64 4.86 3.79
C LEU A 151 5.19 6.32 3.62
N ASP A 152 4.37 6.84 4.54
CA ASP A 152 3.96 8.24 4.52
C ASP A 152 5.13 9.19 4.87
N THR A 153 6.10 8.72 5.67
CA THR A 153 7.27 9.54 6.01
C THR A 153 8.23 9.76 4.84
N ASP A 154 8.09 9.01 3.73
CA ASP A 154 8.86 9.27 2.51
C ASP A 154 8.52 10.63 1.86
N ARG A 155 7.35 11.21 2.19
CA ARG A 155 6.86 12.49 1.64
C ARG A 155 6.82 12.51 0.11
N THR A 156 6.25 11.44 -0.47
CA THR A 156 6.08 11.30 -1.92
C THR A 156 4.69 10.77 -2.25
N LEU A 157 4.16 11.23 -3.38
CA LEU A 157 2.85 10.81 -3.84
C LEU A 157 2.83 9.32 -4.19
N ALA A 158 3.94 8.81 -4.71
CA ALA A 158 4.10 7.40 -5.06
C ALA A 158 4.07 6.49 -3.82
N SER A 159 4.79 6.86 -2.75
CA SER A 159 4.74 6.13 -1.47
C SER A 159 3.35 6.21 -0.84
N GLY A 160 2.71 7.39 -0.86
CA GLY A 160 1.35 7.56 -0.35
C GLY A 160 0.30 6.71 -1.11
N LEU A 161 0.40 6.64 -2.45
CA LEU A 161 -0.46 5.77 -3.26
C LEU A 161 -0.22 4.28 -2.98
N ALA A 162 1.03 3.88 -2.80
CA ALA A 162 1.34 2.50 -2.43
C ALA A 162 0.83 2.16 -1.03
N ALA A 163 0.96 3.07 -0.06
CA ALA A 163 0.39 2.94 1.27
C ALA A 163 -1.14 2.78 1.21
N ALA A 164 -1.82 3.55 0.36
CA ALA A 164 -3.26 3.42 0.13
C ALA A 164 -3.67 2.06 -0.45
N ASP A 165 -2.91 1.52 -1.40
CA ASP A 165 -3.17 0.19 -1.97
C ASP A 165 -2.88 -0.94 -0.96
N MET A 166 -1.83 -0.80 -0.15
CA MET A 166 -1.53 -1.71 0.94
C MET A 166 -2.62 -1.68 2.02
N MET A 167 -3.14 -0.49 2.37
CA MET A 167 -4.21 -0.35 3.36
C MET A 167 -5.47 -1.10 2.94
N GLN A 168 -5.83 -1.07 1.65
CA GLN A 168 -6.93 -1.90 1.13
C GLN A 168 -6.67 -3.39 1.29
N THR A 169 -5.47 -3.83 0.95
CA THR A 169 -5.05 -5.24 1.05
C THR A 169 -5.12 -5.71 2.51
N VAL A 170 -4.60 -4.91 3.43
CA VAL A 170 -4.60 -5.19 4.86
C VAL A 170 -6.02 -5.18 5.41
N LEU A 171 -6.83 -4.16 5.10
CA LEU A 171 -8.20 -4.06 5.59
C LEU A 171 -9.06 -5.25 5.15
N TRP A 172 -8.95 -5.65 3.89
CA TRP A 172 -9.67 -6.80 3.35
C TRP A 172 -9.32 -8.10 4.10
N SER A 173 -8.03 -8.30 4.37
CA SER A 173 -7.53 -9.46 5.12
C SER A 173 -8.01 -9.41 6.57
N MET A 174 -7.87 -8.26 7.23
CA MET A 174 -8.30 -8.04 8.61
C MET A 174 -9.81 -8.19 8.81
N GLU A 175 -10.65 -7.75 7.85
CA GLU A 175 -12.11 -7.91 7.96
C GLU A 175 -12.50 -9.38 8.13
N SER A 176 -11.84 -10.29 7.41
CA SER A 176 -12.08 -11.74 7.53
C SER A 176 -11.66 -12.25 8.91
N PHE A 177 -10.43 -11.93 9.35
CA PHE A 177 -9.90 -12.30 10.66
C PHE A 177 -10.81 -11.81 11.80
N LEU A 178 -11.12 -10.50 11.84
CA LEU A 178 -11.95 -9.90 12.88
C LEU A 178 -13.40 -10.44 12.85
N GLY A 179 -13.90 -10.77 11.65
CA GLY A 179 -15.23 -11.38 11.46
C GLY A 179 -15.32 -12.86 11.85
N GLY A 180 -14.18 -13.56 11.92
CA GLY A 180 -14.03 -14.93 12.41
C GLY A 180 -14.22 -15.05 13.94
N GLY A 181 -14.13 -13.94 14.67
CA GLY A 181 -14.30 -13.88 16.11
C GLY A 181 -13.11 -14.45 16.89
N PRO A 182 -11.89 -13.91 16.69
CA PRO A 182 -10.71 -14.33 17.44
C PRO A 182 -10.87 -14.03 18.95
N PRO A 183 -10.16 -14.76 19.82
CA PRO A 183 -10.22 -14.54 21.26
C PRO A 183 -9.70 -13.15 21.63
N ALA A 184 -10.10 -12.67 22.82
CA ALA A 184 -9.78 -11.32 23.26
C ALA A 184 -8.27 -11.05 23.32
N GLU A 185 -7.46 -11.99 23.83
CA GLU A 185 -6.00 -11.87 23.82
C GLU A 185 -5.41 -11.67 22.42
N GLY A 186 -5.98 -12.33 21.41
CA GLY A 186 -5.54 -12.20 20.02
C GLY A 186 -5.88 -10.85 19.38
N LEU A 187 -6.73 -10.04 20.02
CA LEU A 187 -7.16 -8.73 19.50
C LEU A 187 -6.49 -7.54 20.18
N VAL A 188 -5.90 -7.75 21.36
CA VAL A 188 -5.25 -6.69 22.15
C VAL A 188 -4.19 -5.94 21.35
N PRO A 189 -3.24 -6.60 20.63
CA PRO A 189 -2.20 -5.88 19.91
C PRO A 189 -2.74 -4.90 18.85
N LEU A 190 -3.81 -5.28 18.15
CA LEU A 190 -4.46 -4.41 17.16
C LEU A 190 -5.23 -3.27 17.81
N ALA A 191 -6.00 -3.56 18.87
CA ALA A 191 -6.77 -2.55 19.57
C ALA A 191 -5.87 -1.49 20.22
N ASP A 192 -4.76 -1.91 20.83
CA ASP A 192 -3.79 -1.01 21.45
C ASP A 192 -3.06 -0.16 20.41
N PHE A 193 -2.63 -0.78 19.30
CA PHE A 193 -2.03 -0.04 18.18
C PHE A 193 -2.91 1.13 17.73
N PHE A 194 -4.21 0.90 17.49
CA PHE A 194 -5.14 1.95 17.05
C PHE A 194 -5.56 2.95 18.15
N ARG A 195 -5.33 2.65 19.43
CA ARG A 195 -5.52 3.61 20.54
C ARG A 195 -4.34 4.56 20.66
N GLU A 196 -3.13 4.03 20.48
CA GLU A 196 -1.86 4.75 20.59
C GLU A 196 -1.52 5.54 19.32
N THR A 197 -2.18 5.22 18.22
CA THR A 197 -1.90 5.76 16.91
C THR A 197 -3.06 6.58 16.38
N ASP A 198 -2.79 7.83 16.06
CA ASP A 198 -3.69 8.61 15.21
C ASP A 198 -3.64 8.13 13.75
N GLY A 199 -4.68 8.45 12.96
CA GLY A 199 -4.91 7.94 11.60
C GLY A 199 -3.70 8.01 10.66
N PRO A 200 -3.73 7.37 9.47
CA PRO A 200 -2.66 7.58 8.52
C PRO A 200 -2.66 9.06 8.15
N LEU A 201 -1.45 9.59 8.12
CA LEU A 201 -1.16 10.97 7.83
C LEU A 201 -0.95 11.14 6.32
N LEU A 202 -1.74 10.48 5.44
CA LEU A 202 -1.55 10.72 4.01
C LEU A 202 -1.72 12.22 3.75
N HIS A 203 -0.61 12.86 3.38
CA HIS A 203 -0.47 14.31 3.24
C HIS A 203 -0.22 14.70 1.77
N PRO A 204 -1.15 14.39 0.85
CA PRO A 204 -0.92 14.59 -0.57
C PRO A 204 -0.62 16.04 -0.96
N ALA A 205 -1.17 17.01 -0.23
CA ALA A 205 -0.86 18.41 -0.47
C ALA A 205 0.62 18.73 -0.19
N ASP A 206 1.17 18.22 0.91
CA ASP A 206 2.57 18.38 1.26
C ASP A 206 3.47 17.62 0.27
N ASP A 207 3.08 16.41 -0.11
CA ASP A 207 3.80 15.61 -1.10
C ASP A 207 3.88 16.34 -2.45
N LEU A 208 2.74 16.86 -2.95
CA LEU A 208 2.69 17.61 -4.21
C LEU A 208 3.55 18.88 -4.16
N ARG A 209 3.55 19.59 -3.01
CA ARG A 209 4.40 20.78 -2.81
C ARG A 209 5.87 20.42 -2.83
N ALA A 210 6.27 19.39 -2.09
CA ALA A 210 7.65 18.93 -1.99
C ALA A 210 8.17 18.41 -3.35
N GLU A 211 7.36 17.62 -4.05
CA GLU A 211 7.66 17.13 -5.40
C GLU A 211 7.81 18.28 -6.41
N ALA A 212 6.88 19.23 -6.43
CA ALA A 212 6.91 20.36 -7.34
C ALA A 212 8.13 21.27 -7.10
N GLU A 213 8.50 21.49 -5.84
CA GLU A 213 9.70 22.24 -5.50
C GLU A 213 10.97 21.51 -5.96
N ARG A 214 11.07 20.21 -5.68
CA ARG A 214 12.22 19.39 -6.04
C ARG A 214 12.40 19.29 -7.56
N LEU A 215 11.33 18.96 -8.28
CA LEU A 215 11.32 18.89 -9.75
C LEU A 215 11.59 20.26 -10.37
N GLY A 216 10.95 21.33 -9.87
CA GLY A 216 11.15 22.67 -10.38
C GLY A 216 12.59 23.16 -10.24
N ARG A 217 13.22 22.94 -9.08
CA ARG A 217 14.64 23.27 -8.88
C ARG A 217 15.57 22.52 -9.83
N TRP A 218 15.29 21.24 -10.05
CA TRP A 218 16.09 20.44 -10.97
C TRP A 218 15.95 20.89 -12.42
N LEU A 219 14.73 21.16 -12.88
CA LEU A 219 14.47 21.65 -14.25
C LEU A 219 15.28 22.92 -14.55
N LEU A 220 15.29 23.87 -13.61
CA LEU A 220 16.02 25.13 -13.77
C LEU A 220 17.55 24.97 -13.73
N ARG A 221 18.05 23.98 -12.97
CA ARG A 221 19.49 23.72 -12.81
C ARG A 221 20.06 22.86 -13.93
N GLU A 222 19.31 21.86 -14.38
CA GLU A 222 19.78 20.75 -15.21
C GLU A 222 18.80 20.45 -16.37
N GLY A 223 18.19 21.48 -16.96
CA GLY A 223 17.17 21.34 -18.02
C GLY A 223 17.48 20.29 -19.10
N PRO A 224 18.67 20.30 -19.74
CA PRO A 224 19.03 19.30 -20.75
C PRO A 224 19.07 17.85 -20.22
N ALA A 225 19.65 17.64 -19.03
CA ALA A 225 19.65 16.32 -18.39
C ALA A 225 18.23 15.89 -18.01
N ALA A 226 17.39 16.86 -17.60
CA ALA A 226 16.01 16.63 -17.29
C ALA A 226 15.19 16.17 -18.49
N ALA A 227 15.35 16.86 -19.63
CA ALA A 227 14.69 16.48 -20.87
C ALA A 227 15.17 15.09 -21.36
N ALA A 228 16.47 14.79 -21.27
CA ALA A 228 17.00 13.47 -21.60
C ALA A 228 16.40 12.36 -20.72
N GLN A 229 16.22 12.60 -19.42
CA GLN A 229 15.60 11.65 -18.51
C GLN A 229 14.10 11.48 -18.79
N MET A 230 13.38 12.56 -19.08
CA MET A 230 11.98 12.50 -19.53
C MET A 230 11.84 11.69 -20.83
N ARG A 231 12.74 11.89 -21.80
CA ARG A 231 12.78 11.12 -23.05
C ARG A 231 12.88 9.62 -22.79
N ARG A 232 13.79 9.20 -21.90
CA ARG A 232 13.97 7.78 -21.53
C ARG A 232 12.70 7.18 -20.91
N ARG A 233 11.90 7.97 -20.20
CA ARG A 233 10.68 7.51 -19.51
C ARG A 233 9.44 7.54 -20.39
N ILE A 234 9.28 8.59 -21.20
CA ILE A 234 8.13 8.79 -22.09
C ILE A 234 8.24 7.90 -23.34
N GLY A 235 9.46 7.75 -23.87
CA GLY A 235 9.69 7.00 -25.11
C GLY A 235 9.02 7.62 -26.33
N GLU A 236 8.57 6.78 -27.24
CA GLU A 236 7.81 7.18 -28.43
C GLU A 236 6.31 7.13 -28.12
N GLY A 237 5.58 8.21 -28.42
CA GLY A 237 4.14 8.27 -28.15
C GLY A 237 3.54 9.68 -28.23
N PRO A 238 2.27 9.84 -27.86
CA PRO A 238 1.54 11.11 -27.99
C PRO A 238 2.18 12.29 -27.24
N LEU A 239 2.93 12.00 -26.16
CA LEU A 239 3.62 13.02 -25.36
C LEU A 239 4.99 13.42 -25.91
N ALA A 240 5.51 12.71 -26.92
CA ALA A 240 6.84 12.97 -27.47
C ALA A 240 6.94 14.37 -28.12
N SER A 241 5.84 14.87 -28.71
CA SER A 241 5.81 16.21 -29.31
C SER A 241 5.92 17.33 -28.27
N ALA A 242 5.25 17.18 -27.12
CA ALA A 242 5.38 18.11 -26.00
C ALA A 242 6.82 18.12 -25.44
N LEU A 243 7.46 16.95 -25.35
CA LEU A 243 8.86 16.84 -24.93
C LEU A 243 9.81 17.47 -25.95
N ALA A 244 9.59 17.27 -27.25
CA ALA A 244 10.40 17.89 -28.30
C ALA A 244 10.35 19.42 -28.22
N LYS A 245 9.20 20.00 -27.84
CA LYS A 245 9.07 21.44 -27.59
C LYS A 245 9.90 21.92 -26.38
N VAL A 246 9.95 21.12 -25.31
CA VAL A 246 10.83 21.40 -24.15
C VAL A 246 12.30 21.41 -24.59
N GLU A 247 12.70 20.42 -25.37
CA GLU A 247 14.08 20.28 -25.83
C GLU A 247 14.49 21.37 -26.80
N ALA A 248 13.58 21.79 -27.70
CA ALA A 248 13.80 22.92 -28.60
C ALA A 248 14.03 24.21 -27.81
N ALA A 249 13.18 24.52 -26.82
CA ALA A 249 13.34 25.71 -25.98
C ALA A 249 14.68 25.70 -25.20
N LEU A 250 15.11 24.53 -24.72
CA LEU A 250 16.40 24.37 -24.05
C LEU A 250 17.60 24.50 -25.01
N ALA A 251 17.47 24.03 -26.26
CA ALA A 251 18.52 24.09 -27.27
C ALA A 251 18.67 25.47 -27.92
N GLU A 252 17.58 26.21 -28.07
CA GLU A 252 17.55 27.59 -28.58
C GLU A 252 17.97 28.62 -27.53
N GLU A 253 18.31 28.17 -26.31
CA GLU A 253 18.66 29.00 -25.15
C GLU A 253 17.57 30.03 -24.77
N ASP A 254 16.30 29.75 -25.09
CA ASP A 254 15.16 30.56 -24.67
C ASP A 254 14.80 30.31 -23.21
N ARG A 255 15.73 30.72 -22.34
CA ARG A 255 15.68 30.48 -20.91
C ARG A 255 14.51 31.20 -20.25
N SER A 256 14.11 32.36 -20.77
CA SER A 256 12.98 33.11 -20.23
C SER A 256 11.66 32.38 -20.41
N VAL A 257 11.44 31.77 -21.58
CA VAL A 257 10.22 30.97 -21.83
C VAL A 257 10.23 29.71 -20.97
N PHE A 258 11.35 28.98 -20.92
CA PHE A 258 11.47 27.77 -20.12
C PHE A 258 11.28 28.04 -18.61
N ASP A 259 11.90 29.09 -18.06
CA ASP A 259 11.75 29.49 -16.66
C ASP A 259 10.29 29.87 -16.34
N GLY A 260 9.62 30.55 -17.28
CA GLY A 260 8.19 30.85 -17.22
C GLY A 260 7.33 29.57 -17.15
N TRP A 261 7.64 28.57 -17.97
CA TRP A 261 6.95 27.27 -17.94
C TRP A 261 7.14 26.55 -16.59
N VAL A 262 8.35 26.56 -16.03
CA VAL A 262 8.61 25.94 -14.72
C VAL A 262 7.86 26.68 -13.60
N ALA A 263 7.80 28.01 -13.64
CA ALA A 263 7.05 28.80 -12.66
C ALA A 263 5.55 28.49 -12.71
N GLU A 264 4.97 28.41 -13.92
CA GLU A 264 3.57 28.04 -14.11
C GLU A 264 3.29 26.60 -13.65
N TYR A 265 4.18 25.64 -13.95
CA TYR A 265 4.08 24.27 -13.44
C TYR A 265 4.01 24.24 -11.90
N ARG A 266 4.93 24.94 -11.23
CA ARG A 266 4.93 25.01 -9.76
C ARG A 266 3.67 25.67 -9.22
N SER A 267 3.19 26.72 -9.87
CA SER A 267 1.92 27.36 -9.52
C SER A 267 0.76 26.38 -9.65
N ARG A 268 0.70 25.61 -10.74
CA ARG A 268 -0.33 24.59 -10.96
C ARG A 268 -0.30 23.51 -9.89
N MET A 269 0.87 22.99 -9.54
CA MET A 269 1.01 21.98 -8.49
C MET A 269 0.59 22.51 -7.11
N LYS A 270 0.89 23.79 -6.82
CA LYS A 270 0.41 24.45 -5.59
C LYS A 270 -1.12 24.55 -5.58
N GLU A 271 -1.75 24.97 -6.67
CA GLU A 271 -3.21 25.02 -6.75
C GLU A 271 -3.86 23.64 -6.56
N LEU A 272 -3.23 22.58 -7.08
CA LEU A 272 -3.69 21.22 -6.80
C LEU A 272 -3.54 20.92 -5.31
N ALA A 273 -2.36 21.12 -4.71
CA ALA A 273 -2.14 20.89 -3.28
C ALA A 273 -3.16 21.65 -2.40
N ASP A 274 -3.41 22.93 -2.68
CA ASP A 274 -4.37 23.75 -1.96
C ASP A 274 -5.82 23.25 -2.12
N ALA A 275 -6.12 22.54 -3.21
CA ALA A 275 -7.42 21.88 -3.40
C ALA A 275 -7.51 20.52 -2.71
N PHE A 276 -6.39 19.82 -2.46
CA PHE A 276 -6.38 18.60 -1.63
C PHE A 276 -6.59 18.91 -0.14
N ASP A 277 -6.15 20.08 0.33
CA ASP A 277 -6.35 20.52 1.72
C ASP A 277 -7.79 20.98 2.02
N GLN A 278 -8.61 21.16 0.99
CA GLN A 278 -10.00 21.59 1.14
C GLN A 278 -10.92 20.40 1.46
N PRO A 279 -12.06 20.63 2.15
CA PRO A 279 -13.11 19.64 2.27
C PRO A 279 -13.50 19.07 0.89
N PHE A 280 -13.74 17.76 0.81
CA PHE A 280 -13.91 17.05 -0.46
C PHE A 280 -14.89 17.73 -1.43
N ALA A 281 -16.03 18.21 -0.94
CA ALA A 281 -17.05 18.88 -1.76
C ALA A 281 -16.53 20.13 -2.48
N GLN A 282 -15.58 20.85 -1.88
CA GLN A 282 -14.97 22.06 -2.45
C GLN A 282 -13.75 21.69 -3.32
N GLY A 283 -12.82 20.93 -2.74
CA GLY A 283 -11.58 20.53 -3.40
C GLY A 283 -11.82 19.74 -4.69
N ALA A 284 -12.73 18.76 -4.67
CA ALA A 284 -12.99 17.91 -5.82
C ALA A 284 -13.50 18.67 -7.05
N LEU A 285 -14.19 19.81 -6.89
CA LEU A 285 -14.63 20.63 -8.01
C LEU A 285 -13.44 21.30 -8.71
N ILE A 286 -12.50 21.83 -7.93
CA ILE A 286 -11.27 22.45 -8.44
C ILE A 286 -10.42 21.39 -9.16
N LEU A 287 -10.22 20.23 -8.52
CA LEU A 287 -9.45 19.14 -9.11
C LEU A 287 -10.06 18.65 -10.43
N LYS A 288 -11.39 18.46 -10.49
CA LYS A 288 -12.08 18.08 -11.73
C LYS A 288 -11.88 19.08 -12.85
N LYS A 289 -11.94 20.39 -12.53
CA LYS A 289 -11.67 21.45 -13.50
C LYS A 289 -10.23 21.34 -14.03
N ARG A 290 -9.25 21.15 -13.14
CA ARG A 290 -7.83 21.04 -13.55
C ARG A 290 -7.54 19.77 -14.33
N ASP A 291 -8.17 18.66 -13.99
CA ASP A 291 -8.06 17.42 -14.76
C ASP A 291 -8.67 17.55 -16.15
N ALA A 292 -9.81 18.26 -16.29
CA ALA A 292 -10.42 18.53 -17.59
C ALA A 292 -9.55 19.45 -18.47
N GLU A 293 -8.96 20.50 -17.87
CA GLU A 293 -7.99 21.36 -18.57
C GLU A 293 -6.78 20.55 -19.05
N ARG A 294 -6.24 19.68 -18.19
CA ARG A 294 -5.13 18.78 -18.56
C ARG A 294 -5.54 17.81 -19.67
N ALA A 295 -6.73 17.23 -19.61
CA ALA A 295 -7.25 16.33 -20.63
C ALA A 295 -7.37 17.02 -22.01
N ALA A 296 -7.83 18.28 -22.04
CA ALA A 296 -7.87 19.06 -23.28
C ALA A 296 -6.46 19.29 -23.85
N LEU A 297 -5.45 19.54 -23.00
CA LEU A 297 -4.07 19.68 -23.46
C LEU A 297 -3.48 18.36 -23.99
N LEU A 298 -3.97 17.21 -23.53
CA LEU A 298 -3.55 15.89 -24.03
C LEU A 298 -4.08 15.58 -25.44
N GLU A 299 -5.17 16.21 -25.87
CA GLU A 299 -5.71 16.04 -27.24
C GLU A 299 -4.82 16.69 -28.30
N SER A 300 -4.05 17.72 -27.94
CA SER A 300 -3.10 18.39 -28.84
C SER A 300 -1.82 18.83 -28.11
N PRO A 301 -0.97 17.86 -27.69
CA PRO A 301 0.19 18.14 -26.83
C PRO A 301 1.25 19.05 -27.46
N ASP A 302 1.35 19.05 -28.79
CA ASP A 302 2.25 19.89 -29.58
C ASP A 302 1.88 21.39 -29.50
N THR A 303 0.58 21.68 -29.40
CA THR A 303 0.06 23.05 -29.30
C THR A 303 -0.06 23.55 -27.86
N ALA A 304 0.22 22.71 -26.86
CA ALA A 304 0.12 23.10 -25.45
C ALA A 304 0.99 24.35 -25.17
N PRO A 305 0.42 25.44 -24.61
CA PRO A 305 1.19 26.67 -24.33
C PRO A 305 2.38 26.43 -23.43
N ASN A 306 2.20 25.55 -22.43
CA ASN A 306 3.24 25.06 -21.55
C ASN A 306 3.27 23.52 -21.61
N PRO A 307 4.29 22.92 -22.25
CA PRO A 307 4.39 21.46 -22.38
C PRO A 307 4.58 20.76 -21.03
N LEU A 308 5.16 21.42 -20.01
CA LEU A 308 5.38 20.80 -18.69
C LEU A 308 4.07 20.47 -17.97
N LEU A 309 2.97 21.18 -18.25
CA LEU A 309 1.67 20.89 -17.65
C LEU A 309 1.12 19.54 -18.11
N VAL A 310 1.35 19.15 -19.36
CA VAL A 310 0.90 17.86 -19.90
C VAL A 310 1.79 16.73 -19.41
N LEU A 311 3.11 16.99 -19.34
CA LEU A 311 4.13 16.01 -19.01
C LEU A 311 4.19 15.66 -17.52
N LEU A 312 4.01 16.65 -16.63
CA LEU A 312 4.37 16.51 -15.22
C LEU A 312 3.20 16.65 -14.24
N VAL A 313 2.10 17.29 -14.63
CA VAL A 313 0.94 17.42 -13.74
C VAL A 313 0.18 16.09 -13.70
N PRO A 314 -0.12 15.53 -12.51
CA PRO A 314 -0.84 14.27 -12.40
C PRO A 314 -2.35 14.42 -12.63
N VAL A 315 -3.05 13.29 -12.78
CA VAL A 315 -4.53 13.24 -12.71
C VAL A 315 -4.94 13.31 -11.25
N ALA A 316 -5.42 14.46 -10.82
CA ALA A 316 -5.50 14.82 -9.41
C ALA A 316 -6.74 14.25 -8.71
N VAL A 317 -7.89 14.14 -9.40
CA VAL A 317 -9.14 13.68 -8.79
C VAL A 317 -9.05 12.24 -8.32
N GLU A 318 -8.50 11.36 -9.14
CA GLU A 318 -8.37 9.94 -8.79
C GLU A 318 -7.42 9.75 -7.60
N ILE A 319 -6.29 10.45 -7.62
CA ILE A 319 -5.30 10.41 -6.54
C ILE A 319 -5.93 10.90 -5.23
N HIS A 320 -6.59 12.05 -5.25
CA HIS A 320 -7.27 12.59 -4.05
C HIS A 320 -8.29 11.60 -3.49
N GLN A 321 -9.13 11.03 -4.36
CA GLN A 321 -10.13 10.05 -3.97
C GLN A 321 -9.53 8.78 -3.36
N ARG A 322 -8.44 8.26 -3.93
CA ARG A 322 -7.75 7.07 -3.42
C ARG A 322 -7.16 7.30 -2.04
N LEU A 323 -6.49 8.43 -1.83
CA LEU A 323 -5.84 8.75 -0.56
C LEU A 323 -6.87 9.07 0.54
N LEU A 324 -7.95 9.80 0.24
CA LEU A 324 -9.04 9.99 1.19
C LEU A 324 -9.70 8.66 1.59
N LEU A 325 -9.88 7.75 0.63
CA LEU A 325 -10.43 6.44 0.94
C LEU A 325 -9.50 5.63 1.84
N ALA A 326 -8.19 5.68 1.63
CA ALA A 326 -7.23 5.01 2.52
C ALA A 326 -7.27 5.56 3.95
N ASN A 327 -7.42 6.88 4.13
CA ASN A 327 -7.63 7.48 5.45
C ASN A 327 -8.92 6.97 6.10
N ALA A 328 -10.02 6.92 5.35
CA ALA A 328 -11.27 6.32 5.81
C ALA A 328 -11.12 4.84 6.18
N GLN A 329 -10.35 4.06 5.40
CA GLN A 329 -10.12 2.64 5.62
C GLN A 329 -9.35 2.35 6.91
N TRP A 330 -8.39 3.21 7.24
CA TRP A 330 -7.72 3.12 8.53
C TRP A 330 -8.67 3.35 9.69
N ASP A 331 -9.53 4.37 9.60
CA ASP A 331 -10.53 4.62 10.64
C ASP A 331 -11.57 3.49 10.71
N MET A 332 -11.95 2.90 9.58
CA MET A 332 -12.77 1.68 9.56
C MET A 332 -12.07 0.52 10.27
N ALA A 333 -10.76 0.31 10.01
CA ALA A 333 -9.96 -0.72 10.67
C ALA A 333 -9.91 -0.49 12.18
N ALA A 334 -9.65 0.74 12.61
CA ALA A 334 -9.59 1.14 14.01
C ALA A 334 -10.91 0.85 14.73
N LEU A 335 -12.03 1.30 14.15
CA LEU A 335 -13.37 1.06 14.69
C LEU A 335 -13.70 -0.43 14.76
N LEU A 336 -13.36 -1.20 13.72
CA LEU A 336 -13.63 -2.63 13.68
C LEU A 336 -12.79 -3.40 14.72
N CYS A 337 -11.52 -3.05 14.92
CA CYS A 337 -10.64 -3.68 15.91
C CYS A 337 -11.17 -3.49 17.33
N VAL A 338 -11.51 -2.25 17.72
CA VAL A 338 -12.05 -1.99 19.08
C VAL A 338 -13.46 -2.57 19.27
N ALA A 339 -14.23 -2.69 18.18
CA ALA A 339 -15.52 -3.37 18.21
C ALA A 339 -15.36 -4.88 18.43
N ALA A 340 -14.42 -5.51 17.73
CA ALA A 340 -14.13 -6.94 17.81
C ALA A 340 -13.56 -7.30 19.19
N GLU A 341 -12.64 -6.50 19.73
CA GLU A 341 -12.09 -6.72 21.07
C GLU A 341 -13.19 -6.65 22.15
N ARG A 342 -14.16 -5.73 22.00
CA ARG A 342 -15.34 -5.69 22.88
C ARG A 342 -16.21 -6.93 22.69
N GLN A 343 -16.48 -7.34 21.45
CA GLN A 343 -17.26 -8.54 21.15
C GLN A 343 -16.66 -9.76 21.84
N ALA A 344 -15.33 -9.95 21.72
CA ALA A 344 -14.63 -11.08 22.33
C ALA A 344 -14.75 -11.09 23.87
N ARG A 345 -14.75 -9.92 24.51
CA ARG A 345 -14.85 -9.81 25.99
C ARG A 345 -16.29 -9.88 26.53
N THR A 346 -17.26 -9.38 25.77
CA THR A 346 -18.63 -9.15 26.28
C THR A 346 -19.69 -10.00 25.58
N GLY A 347 -19.33 -10.74 24.54
CA GLY A 347 -20.24 -11.53 23.71
C GLY A 347 -21.15 -10.70 22.79
N SER A 348 -21.10 -9.36 22.84
CA SER A 348 -21.92 -8.47 22.01
C SER A 348 -21.11 -7.40 21.29
N TRP A 349 -21.51 -7.07 20.05
CA TRP A 349 -20.93 -5.97 19.30
C TRP A 349 -21.46 -4.66 19.90
N PRO A 350 -20.64 -3.60 19.99
CA PRO A 350 -21.14 -2.30 20.39
C PRO A 350 -22.17 -1.81 19.37
N ASP A 351 -23.35 -1.40 19.80
CA ASP A 351 -24.44 -0.92 18.94
C ASP A 351 -24.46 0.62 18.81
N VAL A 352 -23.74 1.32 19.70
CA VAL A 352 -23.70 2.79 19.74
C VAL A 352 -22.31 3.33 19.38
N PRO A 353 -22.19 4.27 18.42
CA PRO A 353 -20.93 4.93 18.05
C PRO A 353 -20.16 5.55 19.22
N LYS A 354 -20.87 6.11 20.22
CA LYS A 354 -20.26 6.67 21.44
C LYS A 354 -19.43 5.65 22.21
N THR A 355 -19.84 4.39 22.22
CA THR A 355 -19.11 3.30 22.88
C THR A 355 -17.78 3.01 22.17
N LEU A 356 -17.78 3.07 20.83
CA LEU A 356 -16.57 2.91 20.03
C LEU A 356 -15.60 4.07 20.24
N ALA A 357 -16.09 5.30 20.18
CA ALA A 357 -15.27 6.49 20.43
C ALA A 357 -14.58 6.43 21.80
N LYS A 358 -15.32 6.08 22.86
CA LYS A 358 -14.75 5.90 24.21
C LYS A 358 -13.65 4.84 24.24
N ARG A 359 -13.80 3.74 23.50
CA ARG A 359 -12.81 2.65 23.45
C ARG A 359 -11.58 2.97 22.62
N LEU A 360 -11.76 3.80 21.60
CA LEU A 360 -10.67 4.32 20.77
C LEU A 360 -9.87 5.42 21.50
N GLY A 361 -10.46 6.05 22.51
CA GLY A 361 -9.81 7.12 23.28
C GLY A 361 -9.86 8.49 22.60
N ARG A 362 -10.61 8.63 21.49
CA ARG A 362 -10.71 9.85 20.68
C ARG A 362 -12.11 10.03 20.09
N ALA A 363 -12.32 11.16 19.39
CA ALA A 363 -13.60 11.44 18.74
C ALA A 363 -13.96 10.36 17.72
N PHE A 364 -15.26 10.17 17.49
CA PHE A 364 -15.72 9.24 16.45
C PHE A 364 -15.29 9.78 15.07
N PRO A 365 -14.62 8.97 14.24
CA PRO A 365 -14.11 9.42 12.94
C PRO A 365 -15.19 9.98 12.01
N MET A 366 -14.79 10.97 11.21
CA MET A 366 -15.62 11.62 10.20
C MET A 366 -15.32 11.01 8.83
N ASP A 367 -16.34 10.84 8.01
CA ASP A 367 -16.23 10.44 6.62
C ASP A 367 -15.58 11.57 5.81
N PRO A 368 -14.39 11.36 5.22
CA PRO A 368 -13.65 12.42 4.53
C PRO A 368 -14.35 12.93 3.26
N PHE A 369 -15.28 12.17 2.69
CA PHE A 369 -15.99 12.58 1.48
C PHE A 369 -17.23 13.43 1.79
N SER A 370 -17.92 13.14 2.89
CA SER A 370 -19.16 13.84 3.26
C SER A 370 -19.00 14.88 4.37
N GLY A 371 -17.93 14.80 5.17
CA GLY A 371 -17.75 15.63 6.35
C GLY A 371 -18.75 15.31 7.48
N GLU A 372 -19.50 14.21 7.37
CA GLU A 372 -20.38 13.70 8.42
C GLU A 372 -19.70 12.55 9.18
N ARG A 373 -20.34 12.02 10.23
CA ARG A 373 -19.81 10.83 10.92
C ARG A 373 -19.79 9.63 9.98
N MET A 374 -18.77 8.80 10.09
CA MET A 374 -18.73 7.52 9.38
C MET A 374 -19.94 6.65 9.74
N HIS A 375 -20.41 5.87 8.77
CA HIS A 375 -21.55 5.00 8.99
C HIS A 375 -21.13 3.81 9.87
N TYR A 376 -21.85 3.59 10.97
CA TYR A 376 -21.69 2.43 11.82
C TYR A 376 -23.04 1.96 12.32
N ARG A 377 -23.33 0.67 12.15
CA ARG A 377 -24.51 0.01 12.73
C ARG A 377 -24.27 -1.47 12.91
N VAL A 378 -25.03 -2.10 13.81
CA VAL A 378 -25.06 -3.56 13.95
C VAL A 378 -26.32 -4.09 13.26
N ILE A 379 -26.15 -4.94 12.24
CA ILE A 379 -27.24 -5.61 11.51
C ILE A 379 -27.13 -7.10 11.75
N LYS A 380 -28.23 -7.75 12.15
CA LYS A 380 -28.27 -9.20 12.41
C LYS A 380 -27.12 -9.67 13.33
N GLY A 381 -26.77 -8.85 14.32
CA GLY A 381 -25.71 -9.15 15.29
C GLY A 381 -24.27 -9.03 14.76
N ARG A 382 -24.04 -8.36 13.62
CA ARG A 382 -22.68 -8.09 13.10
C ARG A 382 -22.54 -6.62 12.66
N PRO A 383 -21.33 -6.04 12.76
CA PRO A 383 -21.12 -4.64 12.41
C PRO A 383 -21.13 -4.44 10.89
N VAL A 384 -21.67 -3.30 10.49
CA VAL A 384 -21.57 -2.73 9.15
C VAL A 384 -20.98 -1.34 9.28
N LEU A 385 -19.82 -1.13 8.67
CA LEU A 385 -19.09 0.14 8.63
C LEU A 385 -19.01 0.64 7.19
N GLY A 386 -18.96 1.94 6.98
CA GLY A 386 -18.68 2.46 5.66
C GLY A 386 -18.54 3.97 5.58
N VAL A 387 -18.07 4.40 4.43
CA VAL A 387 -17.98 5.80 4.04
C VAL A 387 -18.75 6.05 2.76
N ARG A 388 -19.23 7.28 2.58
CA ARG A 388 -19.86 7.68 1.34
C ARG A 388 -18.76 7.94 0.33
N ILE A 389 -18.84 7.36 -0.85
CA ILE A 389 -17.86 7.61 -1.91
C ILE A 389 -18.53 8.15 -3.17
N PRO A 390 -17.80 8.85 -4.04
CA PRO A 390 -18.28 9.20 -5.36
C PRO A 390 -18.81 8.00 -6.13
N ARG A 391 -19.91 8.20 -6.88
CA ARG A 391 -20.56 7.16 -7.68
C ARG A 391 -19.59 6.44 -8.64
N ALA A 392 -18.71 7.19 -9.31
CA ALA A 392 -17.72 6.63 -10.23
C ALA A 392 -16.76 5.65 -9.54
N MET A 393 -16.37 5.93 -8.28
CA MET A 393 -15.57 4.98 -7.50
C MET A 393 -16.39 3.72 -7.18
N ALA A 394 -17.63 3.87 -6.72
CA ALA A 394 -18.49 2.74 -6.38
C ALA A 394 -18.74 1.81 -7.58
N GLU A 395 -18.93 2.39 -8.77
CA GLU A 395 -19.17 1.65 -10.03
C GLU A 395 -17.96 0.83 -10.48
N SER A 396 -16.73 1.23 -10.12
CA SER A 396 -15.52 0.46 -10.46
C SER A 396 -15.45 -0.90 -9.77
N LYS A 397 -16.16 -1.09 -8.64
CA LYS A 397 -16.16 -2.30 -7.79
C LYS A 397 -14.77 -2.76 -7.30
N ARG A 398 -13.75 -1.91 -7.41
CA ARG A 398 -12.36 -2.22 -6.99
C ARG A 398 -12.08 -1.81 -5.54
N TRP A 399 -12.85 -0.87 -5.02
CA TRP A 399 -12.56 -0.20 -3.74
C TRP A 399 -13.36 -0.77 -2.58
N ILE A 400 -12.72 -0.84 -1.41
CA ILE A 400 -13.36 -1.24 -0.15
C ILE A 400 -13.79 0.02 0.60
N TYR A 401 -15.06 0.37 0.50
CA TYR A 401 -15.64 1.55 1.18
C TYR A 401 -16.77 1.17 2.14
N THR A 402 -17.08 -0.12 2.25
CA THR A 402 -18.04 -0.68 3.20
C THR A 402 -17.49 -2.00 3.67
N LEU A 403 -17.52 -2.21 4.99
CA LEU A 403 -17.24 -3.48 5.65
C LEU A 403 -18.56 -4.03 6.16
N ASP A 404 -18.96 -5.19 5.67
CA ASP A 404 -20.15 -5.90 6.14
C ASP A 404 -19.70 -7.28 6.58
N VAL A 405 -19.44 -7.39 7.87
CA VAL A 405 -18.84 -8.58 8.48
C VAL A 405 -19.74 -9.82 8.34
N ALA A 406 -21.05 -9.63 8.18
CA ALA A 406 -21.97 -10.75 7.90
C ALA A 406 -21.86 -11.20 6.45
N GLU A 407 -21.91 -10.26 5.51
CA GLU A 407 -21.84 -10.54 4.08
C GLU A 407 -20.46 -11.08 3.68
N ARG A 408 -19.37 -10.54 4.23
CA ARG A 408 -18.01 -11.05 4.04
C ARG A 408 -17.89 -12.50 4.47
N ALA A 409 -18.31 -12.84 5.69
CA ALA A 409 -18.27 -14.20 6.20
C ALA A 409 -19.10 -15.18 5.34
N ARG A 410 -20.26 -14.74 4.84
CA ARG A 410 -21.09 -15.53 3.92
C ARG A 410 -20.37 -15.81 2.61
N ARG A 411 -19.83 -14.77 1.96
CA ARG A 411 -19.08 -14.90 0.68
C ARG A 411 -17.85 -15.77 0.83
N ASP A 412 -17.09 -15.60 1.91
CA ASP A 412 -15.91 -16.40 2.20
C ASP A 412 -16.27 -17.88 2.36
N THR A 413 -17.36 -18.17 3.07
CA THR A 413 -17.85 -19.55 3.24
C THR A 413 -18.29 -20.16 1.91
N GLU A 414 -19.05 -19.42 1.09
CA GLU A 414 -19.52 -19.88 -0.23
C GLU A 414 -18.35 -20.17 -1.17
N ARG A 415 -17.41 -19.22 -1.30
CA ARG A 415 -16.23 -19.34 -2.17
C ARG A 415 -15.27 -20.42 -1.72
N THR A 416 -14.98 -20.50 -0.41
CA THR A 416 -14.09 -21.56 0.11
C THR A 416 -14.69 -22.94 -0.08
N ARG A 417 -16.02 -23.12 0.10
CA ARG A 417 -16.68 -24.40 -0.20
C ARG A 417 -16.58 -24.80 -1.66
N GLU A 418 -16.68 -23.84 -2.57
CA GLU A 418 -16.50 -24.08 -4.00
C GLU A 418 -15.04 -24.44 -4.31
N ALA A 419 -14.08 -23.65 -3.82
CA ALA A 419 -12.65 -23.88 -4.03
C ALA A 419 -12.17 -25.24 -3.48
N ILE A 420 -12.61 -25.63 -2.27
CA ILE A 420 -12.29 -26.96 -1.70
C ILE A 420 -12.88 -28.09 -2.55
N ARG A 421 -14.12 -27.94 -3.04
CA ARG A 421 -14.74 -28.94 -3.92
C ARG A 421 -13.97 -29.09 -5.23
N SER A 422 -13.59 -27.97 -5.84
CA SER A 422 -12.80 -27.97 -7.08
C SER A 422 -11.41 -28.57 -6.88
N ALA A 423 -10.72 -28.23 -5.80
CA ALA A 423 -9.42 -28.79 -5.47
C ALA A 423 -9.47 -30.32 -5.28
N ARG A 424 -10.47 -30.82 -4.55
CA ARG A 424 -10.68 -32.26 -4.37
C ARG A 424 -11.05 -32.98 -5.66
N ALA A 425 -11.79 -32.33 -6.56
CA ALA A 425 -12.13 -32.90 -7.86
C ALA A 425 -10.91 -33.02 -8.78
N ILE A 426 -9.97 -32.06 -8.72
CA ILE A 426 -8.69 -32.12 -9.45
C ILE A 426 -7.83 -33.26 -8.89
N GLU A 427 -7.65 -33.31 -7.57
CA GLU A 427 -6.88 -34.39 -6.92
C GLU A 427 -7.46 -35.77 -7.24
N PHE A 428 -8.79 -35.91 -7.25
CA PHE A 428 -9.45 -37.15 -7.66
C PHE A 428 -9.17 -37.51 -9.12
N ARG A 429 -9.22 -36.55 -10.05
CA ARG A 429 -8.87 -36.81 -11.46
C ARG A 429 -7.42 -37.23 -11.61
N GLU A 430 -6.49 -36.55 -10.95
CA GLU A 430 -5.06 -36.87 -11.03
C GLU A 430 -4.73 -38.26 -10.45
N LEU A 431 -5.46 -38.69 -9.41
CA LEU A 431 -5.28 -40.01 -8.79
C LEU A 431 -5.93 -41.16 -9.56
N PHE A 432 -7.05 -40.92 -10.26
CA PHE A 432 -7.89 -41.98 -10.84
C PHE A 432 -8.02 -41.95 -12.36
N GLU A 433 -7.63 -40.86 -13.02
CA GLU A 433 -7.60 -40.71 -14.48
C GLU A 433 -6.16 -40.38 -14.91
N PRO A 434 -5.27 -41.38 -15.04
CA PRO A 434 -3.90 -41.11 -15.48
C PRO A 434 -3.92 -40.42 -16.83
N ALA A 435 -3.19 -39.31 -16.94
CA ALA A 435 -3.05 -38.55 -18.17
C ALA A 435 -2.71 -39.51 -19.32
N ALA A 436 -3.57 -39.54 -20.35
CA ALA A 436 -3.31 -40.32 -21.55
C ALA A 436 -1.96 -39.88 -22.15
N PRO A 437 -1.10 -40.83 -22.57
CA PRO A 437 0.27 -40.56 -23.01
C PRO A 437 0.37 -39.63 -24.22
#